data_AF-A0A9W9UH08-F1
#
_entry.id   AF-A0A9W9UH08-F1
#
_cell.length_a   1.000
_cell.length_b   1.000
_cell.length_c   1.000
_cell.angle_alpha   90.00
_cell.angle_beta   90.00
_cell.angle_gamma   90.00
#
_symmetry.space_group_name_H-M   'P 1'
#
loop_
_entity.id
_entity.type
_entity.pdbx_description
1 polymer ?
#
loop_
_entity_poly.entity_id
_entity_poly.type
_entity_poly.pdbx_seq_one_letter_code
_entity_poly.pdbx_strand_id
1 'polypeptide(L)'
;MAFMYIMHLTTRWQISPNVDSYARMPLWLRPTVQQITVPHPAWIDNIPWSVLIPRLRDILIQEPDRYPFPVFSELYSEHIRVNWPYDTEDIVIDTDDEPSLNTIFEKHIQRLGNWVAPRQFREYFSEWTSDVYIDE
;
A
#
# COMPACT_ATOMS: atom_id res chain seq x y z
N MET A 1 6.28 -0.60 -10.78
CA MET A 1 6.02 0.85 -10.76
C MET A 1 5.05 1.27 -9.65
N ALA A 2 3.82 0.76 -9.59
CA ALA A 2 2.83 1.19 -8.58
C ALA A 2 3.31 1.07 -7.12
N PHE A 3 3.91 -0.07 -6.74
CA PHE A 3 4.47 -0.27 -5.40
C PHE A 3 5.59 0.73 -5.08
N MET A 4 6.50 0.97 -6.03
CA MET A 4 7.60 1.93 -5.84
C MET A 4 7.08 3.36 -5.67
N TYR A 5 6.00 3.72 -6.35
CA TYR A 5 5.34 5.01 -6.16
C TYR A 5 4.75 5.15 -4.75
N ILE A 6 4.07 4.11 -4.25
CA ILE A 6 3.60 4.09 -2.85
C ILE A 6 4.79 4.24 -1.89
N MET A 7 5.84 3.46 -2.10
CA MET A 7 7.04 3.48 -1.28
C MET A 7 7.73 4.85 -1.28
N HIS A 8 7.72 5.55 -2.41
CA HIS A 8 8.19 6.93 -2.50
C HIS A 8 7.38 7.86 -1.59
N LEU A 9 6.04 7.77 -1.63
CA LEU A 9 5.17 8.62 -0.81
C LEU A 9 5.36 8.37 0.69
N THR A 10 5.39 7.11 1.12
CA THR A 10 5.58 6.72 2.52
C THR A 10 6.95 7.13 3.03
N THR A 11 8.01 6.78 2.30
CA THR A 11 9.40 7.07 2.69
C THR A 11 9.65 8.58 2.76
N ARG A 12 9.10 9.36 1.82
CA ARG A 12 9.24 10.82 1.84
C ARG A 12 8.62 11.42 3.09
N TRP A 13 7.45 10.95 3.50
CA TRP A 13 6.82 11.39 4.74
C TRP A 13 7.59 10.91 5.98
N GLN A 14 8.09 9.68 6.01
CA GLN A 14 8.86 9.14 7.14
C GLN A 14 10.18 9.88 7.38
N ILE A 15 10.91 10.22 6.31
CA ILE A 15 12.20 10.92 6.41
C ILE A 15 12.01 12.40 6.75
N SER A 16 11.01 13.06 6.13
CA SER A 16 10.71 14.47 6.34
C SER A 16 9.21 14.68 6.50
N PRO A 17 8.67 14.46 7.72
CA PRO A 17 7.26 14.64 7.99
C PRO A 17 6.89 16.12 7.84
N ASN A 18 6.02 16.44 6.89
CA ASN A 18 5.47 17.78 6.73
C ASN A 18 4.03 17.68 6.20
N VAL A 19 3.30 18.80 6.26
CA VAL A 19 1.89 18.86 5.88
C VAL A 19 1.70 18.48 4.41
N ASP A 20 2.62 18.90 3.53
CA ASP A 20 2.51 18.63 2.10
C ASP A 20 2.77 17.17 1.75
N SER A 21 3.80 16.54 2.34
CA SER A 21 4.09 15.12 2.15
C SER A 21 2.98 14.24 2.71
N TYR A 22 2.39 14.63 3.83
CA TYR A 22 1.22 13.96 4.39
C TYR A 22 -0.03 14.12 3.53
N ALA A 23 -0.29 15.32 3.00
CA ALA A 23 -1.44 15.60 2.15
C ALA A 23 -1.37 14.84 0.81
N ARG A 24 -0.16 14.59 0.28
CA ARG A 24 0.07 13.80 -0.93
C ARG A 24 -0.21 12.30 -0.74
N MET A 25 -0.20 11.79 0.49
CA MET A 25 -0.58 10.40 0.74
C MET A 25 -2.10 10.24 0.65
N PRO A 26 -2.60 9.26 -0.12
CA PRO A 26 -4.01 8.93 -0.11
C PRO A 26 -4.43 8.43 1.28
N LEU A 27 -5.70 8.64 1.65
CA LEU A 27 -6.20 8.38 3.00
C LEU A 27 -5.87 6.97 3.51
N TRP A 28 -5.99 5.96 2.65
CA TRP A 28 -5.70 4.56 2.97
C TRP A 28 -4.20 4.25 3.17
N LEU A 29 -3.30 5.14 2.72
CA LEU A 29 -1.86 4.98 2.89
C LEU A 29 -1.36 5.67 4.15
N ARG A 30 -2.10 6.66 4.66
CA ARG A 30 -1.69 7.43 5.84
C ARG A 30 -1.44 6.51 7.04
N PRO A 31 -0.42 6.80 7.84
CA PRO A 31 -0.02 5.96 8.97
C PRO A 31 -1.09 5.93 10.06
N THR A 32 -1.32 4.76 10.65
CA THR A 32 -2.12 4.59 11.86
C THR A 32 -1.33 5.00 13.10
N VAL A 33 -2.01 5.14 14.25
CA VAL A 33 -1.32 5.40 15.52
C VAL A 33 -0.31 4.28 15.83
N GLN A 34 -0.67 3.01 15.59
CA GLN A 34 0.25 1.89 15.85
C GLN A 34 1.50 1.96 14.97
N GLN A 35 1.35 2.32 13.69
CA GLN A 35 2.48 2.54 12.78
C GLN A 35 3.42 3.66 13.25
N ILE A 36 2.92 4.64 14.01
CA ILE A 36 3.75 5.74 14.53
C ILE A 36 4.40 5.37 15.88
N THR A 37 3.68 4.63 16.73
CA THR A 37 4.09 4.42 18.13
C THR A 37 4.82 3.10 18.38
N VAL A 38 4.67 2.10 17.50
CA VAL A 38 5.22 0.76 17.71
C VAL A 38 6.34 0.49 16.71
N PRO A 39 7.54 0.09 17.16
CA PRO A 39 8.60 -0.36 16.25
C PRO A 39 8.16 -1.61 15.47
N HIS A 40 8.28 -1.56 14.15
CA HIS A 40 7.86 -2.65 13.28
C HIS A 40 8.64 -2.63 11.95
N PRO A 41 8.61 -3.71 11.16
CA PRO A 41 9.26 -3.75 9.85
C PRO A 41 8.66 -2.75 8.84
N ALA A 42 9.51 -1.95 8.18
CA ALA A 42 9.10 -0.89 7.25
C ALA A 42 8.27 -1.37 6.04
N TRP A 43 8.30 -2.66 5.71
CA TRP A 43 7.48 -3.19 4.61
C TRP A 43 5.97 -3.11 4.92
N ILE A 44 5.57 -3.09 6.20
CA ILE A 44 4.17 -3.03 6.63
C ILE A 44 3.51 -1.69 6.25
N ASP A 45 4.29 -0.60 6.25
CA ASP A 45 3.79 0.74 5.88
C ASP A 45 3.36 0.85 4.42
N ASN A 46 3.91 -0.01 3.57
CA ASN A 46 3.75 0.03 2.13
C ASN A 46 2.57 -0.83 1.62
N ILE A 47 1.79 -1.44 2.53
CA ILE A 47 0.68 -2.31 2.20
C ILE A 47 -0.57 -1.48 1.88
N PRO A 48 -1.13 -1.51 0.66
CA PRO A 48 -2.24 -0.64 0.26
C PRO A 48 -3.61 -0.95 0.91
N TRP A 49 -3.76 -2.04 1.66
CA TRP A 49 -5.09 -2.60 2.01
C TRP A 49 -5.66 -2.28 3.39
N SER A 50 -5.84 -1.00 3.71
CA SER A 50 -6.70 -0.63 4.85
C SER A 50 -8.16 -1.11 4.69
N VAL A 51 -8.62 -1.57 3.52
CA VAL A 51 -10.04 -1.86 3.24
C VAL A 51 -10.36 -3.33 2.92
N LEU A 52 -9.44 -4.13 2.38
CA LEU A 52 -9.73 -5.57 2.14
C LEU A 52 -9.64 -6.40 3.43
N ILE A 53 -8.76 -5.99 4.34
CA ILE A 53 -8.64 -6.52 5.70
C ILE A 53 -8.47 -5.29 6.60
N PRO A 54 -9.56 -4.79 7.21
CA PRO A 54 -9.45 -3.69 8.15
C PRO A 54 -8.41 -4.06 9.22
N ARG A 55 -7.54 -3.09 9.56
CA ARG A 55 -6.50 -3.26 10.58
C ARG A 55 -5.39 -4.28 10.26
N LEU A 56 -5.23 -4.72 9.00
CA LEU A 56 -4.15 -5.63 8.62
C LEU A 56 -2.77 -5.15 9.10
N ARG A 57 -2.47 -3.86 8.92
CA ARG A 57 -1.19 -3.28 9.35
C ARG A 57 -1.01 -3.38 10.86
N ASP A 58 -2.05 -3.07 11.63
CA ASP A 58 -2.04 -3.18 13.09
C ASP A 58 -1.86 -4.64 13.55
N ILE A 59 -2.48 -5.62 12.87
CA ILE A 59 -2.31 -7.06 13.14
C ILE A 59 -0.88 -7.51 12.86
N LEU A 60 -0.31 -7.10 11.71
CA LEU A 60 1.06 -7.44 11.34
C LEU A 60 2.09 -6.84 12.29
N ILE A 61 1.79 -5.67 12.87
CA ILE A 61 2.62 -5.04 13.89
C ILE A 61 2.56 -5.81 15.22
N GLN A 62 1.39 -6.36 15.57
CA GLN A 62 1.19 -7.11 16.81
C GLN A 62 1.73 -8.55 16.73
N GLU A 63 1.67 -9.19 15.55
CA GLU A 63 2.11 -10.58 15.33
C GLU A 63 3.13 -10.71 14.18
N PRO A 64 4.32 -10.08 14.28
CA PRO A 64 5.29 -10.04 13.18
C PRO A 64 5.88 -11.43 12.82
N ASP A 65 6.05 -12.32 13.82
CA ASP A 65 6.64 -13.65 13.61
C ASP A 65 5.71 -14.58 12.82
N ARG A 66 4.41 -14.30 12.85
CA ARG A 66 3.39 -15.10 12.17
C ARG A 66 3.36 -14.85 10.66
N TYR A 67 3.77 -13.66 10.24
CA TYR A 67 3.75 -13.23 8.85
C TYR A 67 5.15 -12.78 8.42
N PRO A 68 6.08 -13.74 8.26
CA PRO A 68 7.43 -13.41 7.89
C PRO A 68 7.45 -12.78 6.49
N PHE A 69 8.31 -11.76 6.33
CA PHE A 69 8.45 -11.00 5.08
C PHE A 69 8.56 -11.86 3.81
N PRO A 70 9.34 -12.97 3.77
CA PRO A 70 9.44 -13.79 2.56
C PRO A 70 8.09 -14.29 2.05
N VAL A 71 7.25 -14.82 2.93
CA VAL A 71 5.92 -15.35 2.59
C VAL A 71 5.01 -14.21 2.14
N PHE A 72 5.03 -13.08 2.85
CA PHE A 72 4.26 -11.90 2.45
C PHE A 72 4.69 -11.39 1.07
N SER A 73 5.99 -11.27 0.83
CA SER A 73 6.55 -10.69 -0.40
C SER A 73 6.24 -11.54 -1.63
N GLU A 74 6.27 -12.87 -1.48
CA GLU A 74 5.91 -13.82 -2.53
C GLU A 74 4.43 -13.67 -2.87
N LEU A 75 3.55 -13.79 -1.87
CA LEU A 75 2.12 -13.64 -2.06
C LEU A 75 1.76 -12.27 -2.65
N TYR A 76 2.38 -11.20 -2.15
CA TYR A 76 2.14 -9.84 -2.63
C TYR A 76 2.57 -9.65 -4.09
N SER A 77 3.78 -10.09 -4.46
CA SER A 77 4.28 -9.91 -5.82
C SER A 77 3.50 -10.74 -6.85
N GLU A 78 3.10 -11.95 -6.49
CA GLU A 78 2.40 -12.85 -7.39
C GLU A 78 0.95 -12.40 -7.63
N HIS A 79 0.28 -11.89 -6.60
CA HIS A 79 -1.17 -11.76 -6.63
C HIS A 79 -1.64 -10.33 -6.90
N ILE A 80 -0.87 -9.32 -6.51
CA ILE A 80 -1.39 -7.95 -6.46
C ILE A 80 -1.22 -7.25 -7.79
N ARG A 81 -2.33 -6.67 -8.24
CA ARG A 81 -2.40 -6.00 -9.54
C ARG A 81 -3.04 -4.63 -9.39
N VAL A 82 -2.63 -3.73 -10.27
CA VAL A 82 -3.30 -2.46 -10.47
C VAL A 82 -3.93 -2.48 -11.86
N ASN A 83 -5.21 -2.13 -11.94
CA ASN A 83 -5.98 -2.10 -13.18
C ASN A 83 -5.65 -0.85 -14.02
N TRP A 84 -4.39 -0.69 -14.39
CA TRP A 84 -3.96 0.37 -15.30
C TRP A 84 -4.51 0.08 -16.71
N PRO A 85 -5.37 0.95 -17.27
CA PRO A 85 -6.06 0.65 -18.53
C PRO A 85 -5.30 1.12 -19.78
N TYR A 86 -4.14 1.75 -19.60
CA TYR A 86 -3.32 2.31 -20.67
C TYR A 86 -2.00 1.53 -20.83
N ASP A 87 -1.17 1.92 -21.78
CA ASP A 87 0.11 1.25 -21.99
C ASP A 87 1.10 1.58 -20.88
N THR A 88 2.10 0.71 -20.71
CA THR A 88 3.16 0.93 -19.71
C THR A 88 4.04 2.13 -20.04
N GLU A 89 4.10 2.51 -21.32
CA GLU A 89 4.82 3.69 -21.82
C GLU A 89 4.15 4.98 -21.31
N ASP A 90 2.83 4.98 -21.11
CA ASP A 90 2.08 6.14 -20.60
C ASP A 90 2.32 6.43 -19.10
N ILE A 91 3.11 5.60 -18.41
CA ILE A 91 3.42 5.78 -16.99
C ILE A 91 4.40 6.95 -16.79
N VAL A 92 5.32 7.15 -17.72
CA VAL A 92 6.36 8.18 -17.66
C VAL A 92 6.16 9.13 -18.83
N ILE A 93 6.20 10.43 -18.54
CA ILE A 93 6.17 11.48 -19.55
C ILE A 93 7.57 12.07 -19.61
N ASP A 94 8.16 12.06 -20.81
CA ASP A 94 9.36 12.82 -21.07
C ASP A 94 9.00 14.31 -21.11
N THR A 95 9.55 15.07 -20.16
CA THR A 95 9.49 16.54 -20.18
C THR A 95 10.84 17.09 -20.63
N ASP A 96 10.85 18.33 -21.13
CA ASP A 96 12.07 18.96 -21.64
C ASP A 96 13.20 19.05 -20.60
N ASP A 97 12.86 19.01 -19.30
CA ASP A 97 13.82 19.03 -18.19
C ASP A 97 14.22 17.62 -17.75
N GLU A 98 13.26 16.79 -17.29
CA GLU A 98 13.50 15.43 -16.81
C GLU A 98 12.29 14.49 -17.02
N PRO A 99 12.49 13.16 -17.15
CA PRO A 99 11.39 12.21 -17.15
C PRO A 99 10.58 12.30 -15.85
N SER A 100 9.27 12.46 -15.95
CA SER A 100 8.37 12.61 -14.81
C SER A 100 7.25 11.57 -14.84
N LEU A 101 6.70 11.22 -13.68
CA LEU A 101 5.54 10.33 -13.64
C LEU A 101 4.30 11.04 -14.19
N ASN A 102 3.54 10.33 -15.01
CA ASN A 102 2.27 10.82 -15.52
C ASN A 102 1.30 11.08 -14.35
N THR A 103 0.77 12.30 -14.24
CA THR A 103 -0.20 12.65 -13.20
C THR A 103 -1.48 11.80 -13.25
N ILE A 104 -1.84 11.26 -14.41
CA ILE A 104 -2.93 10.29 -14.57
C ILE A 104 -2.57 8.99 -13.87
N PHE A 105 -1.34 8.51 -14.06
CA PHE A 105 -0.82 7.34 -13.36
C PHE A 105 -0.83 7.55 -11.85
N GLU A 106 -0.29 8.67 -11.37
CA GLU A 106 -0.28 9.01 -9.94
C GLU A 106 -1.69 8.95 -9.32
N LYS A 107 -2.65 9.67 -9.92
CA LYS A 107 -4.04 9.69 -9.47
C LYS A 107 -4.69 8.31 -9.56
N HIS A 108 -4.31 7.50 -10.54
CA HIS A 108 -4.81 6.15 -10.70
C HIS A 108 -4.30 5.23 -9.59
N ILE A 109 -3.00 5.28 -9.26
CA ILE A 109 -2.42 4.49 -8.16
C ILE A 109 -2.99 4.90 -6.80
N GLN A 110 -3.25 6.19 -6.59
CA GLN A 110 -3.84 6.69 -5.34
C GLN A 110 -5.31 6.30 -5.14
N ARG A 111 -6.02 5.86 -6.19
CA ARG A 111 -7.39 5.36 -6.09
C ARG A 111 -7.39 3.89 -5.71
N LEU A 112 -7.87 3.59 -4.52
CA LEU A 112 -7.88 2.23 -3.98
C LEU A 112 -8.68 1.25 -4.84
N GLY A 113 -9.78 1.68 -5.45
CA GLY A 113 -10.60 0.83 -6.33
C GLY A 113 -9.88 0.30 -7.58
N ASN A 114 -8.69 0.83 -7.90
CA ASN A 114 -7.88 0.33 -8.99
C ASN A 114 -6.95 -0.82 -8.57
N TRP A 115 -6.86 -1.10 -7.27
CA TRP A 115 -6.06 -2.21 -6.75
C TRP A 115 -6.90 -3.47 -6.66
N VAL A 116 -6.35 -4.56 -7.18
CA VAL A 116 -6.97 -5.89 -7.14
C VAL A 116 -6.08 -6.79 -6.31
N ALA A 117 -6.66 -7.32 -5.22
CA ALA A 117 -6.12 -8.50 -4.55
C ALA A 117 -7.01 -9.70 -4.89
N PRO A 118 -6.46 -10.77 -5.47
CA PRO A 118 -7.20 -11.98 -5.79
C PRO A 118 -7.54 -12.76 -4.52
N ARG A 119 -8.44 -13.73 -4.69
CA ARG A 119 -9.08 -14.46 -3.59
C ARG A 119 -8.09 -15.17 -2.67
N GLN A 120 -7.04 -15.77 -3.22
CA GLN A 120 -6.01 -16.50 -2.48
C GLN A 120 -5.30 -15.61 -1.47
N PHE A 121 -4.98 -14.39 -1.89
CA PHE A 121 -4.41 -13.39 -1.00
C PHE A 121 -5.37 -13.08 0.16
N ARG A 122 -6.66 -12.87 -0.15
CA ARG A 122 -7.67 -12.60 0.89
C ARG A 122 -7.86 -13.80 1.81
N GLU A 123 -7.89 -15.01 1.29
CA GLU A 123 -8.09 -16.24 2.05
C GLU A 123 -6.97 -16.47 3.08
N TYR A 124 -5.72 -16.27 2.65
CA TYR A 124 -4.54 -16.38 3.52
C TYR A 124 -4.61 -15.45 4.75
N PHE A 125 -5.18 -14.25 4.59
CA PHE A 125 -5.38 -13.32 5.71
C PHE A 125 -6.77 -13.42 6.35
N SER A 126 -7.73 -14.10 5.71
CA SER A 126 -9.12 -14.18 6.17
C SER A 126 -9.33 -15.09 7.38
N GLU A 127 -8.39 -16.00 7.66
CA GLU A 127 -8.40 -16.82 8.88
C GLU A 127 -8.44 -15.98 10.17
N TRP A 128 -8.12 -14.67 10.08
CA TRP A 128 -8.10 -13.71 11.20
C TRP A 128 -9.08 -12.55 11.04
N THR A 129 -9.85 -12.46 9.95
CA THR A 129 -10.89 -11.44 9.77
C THR A 129 -12.29 -11.89 10.19
N SER A 130 -12.44 -13.12 10.66
CA SER A 130 -13.68 -13.62 11.25
C SER A 130 -14.18 -12.76 12.43
N ASP A 131 -13.28 -12.07 13.13
CA ASP A 131 -13.62 -11.17 14.25
C ASP A 131 -13.75 -9.68 13.83
N VAL A 132 -13.64 -9.38 12.53
CA VAL A 132 -13.77 -8.00 11.98
C VAL A 132 -15.11 -7.80 11.28
N TYR A 133 -15.95 -8.84 11.20
CA TYR A 133 -17.38 -8.72 10.93
C TYR A 133 -18.17 -8.80 12.24
N ILE A 134 -17.96 -7.85 13.16
CA ILE A 134 -18.90 -7.57 14.23
C ILE A 134 -19.29 -6.09 14.13
N ASP A 135 -20.52 -5.89 13.64
CA ASP A 135 -21.45 -4.77 13.85
C ASP A 135 -20.97 -3.33 13.59
N GLU A 136 -21.26 -2.79 12.40
CA GLU A 136 -22.38 -1.86 12.09
C GLU A 136 -22.24 -1.25 10.67
#